data_AF-A0A969B9A6-F1
#
_entry.id   AF-A0A969B9A6-F1
#
_cell.length_a   1.000
_cell.length_b   1.000
_cell.length_c   1.000
_cell.angle_alpha   90.00
_cell.angle_beta   90.00
_cell.angle_gamma   90.00
#
_symmetry.space_group_name_H-M   'P 1'
#
loop_
_entity.id
_entity.type
_entity.pdbx_description
1 polymer ?
#
loop_
_entity_poly.entity_id
_entity_poly.type
_entity_poly.pdbx_seq_one_letter_code
_entity_poly.pdbx_strand_id
1 'polypeptide(L)'
;MKEAEFIGKVNRFGSEYSVYLNPADNQIRITDDRGNELKCDTKNTKGAEDILEPPNQSRHGEAERQLLDGQVDALFDVRSLRDPGLLRLMEDAALKRVALDVVPVPQAPALVLKRPLLSAETIALGALSGATPTPSRDVPSVAVNRILVARARNADAVRALTEVMFENRLDLAMRTALAAAVSRPDDASGLTIPLHQGAAQFFNRDQPSFWKPIRIPLACC
;
A
#
# COMPACT_ATOMS: atom_id res chain seq x y z
N MET A 1 -11.34 -20.62 19.73
CA MET A 1 -11.63 -19.27 19.20
C MET A 1 -10.37 -18.45 19.38
N LYS A 2 -9.78 -17.90 18.33
CA LYS A 2 -8.61 -17.01 18.50
C LYS A 2 -9.12 -15.66 19.00
N GLU A 3 -8.59 -15.17 20.12
CA GLU A 3 -8.92 -13.85 20.64
C GLU A 3 -8.46 -12.75 19.68
N ALA A 4 -9.13 -11.60 19.72
CA ALA A 4 -8.75 -10.45 18.91
C ALA A 4 -7.34 -9.98 19.29
N GLU A 5 -6.43 -9.92 18.32
CA GLU A 5 -5.04 -9.52 18.51
C GLU A 5 -4.96 -8.01 18.62
N PHE A 6 -4.45 -7.51 19.74
CA PHE A 6 -4.15 -6.08 19.87
C PHE A 6 -3.07 -5.67 18.88
N ILE A 7 -3.41 -4.76 17.96
CA ILE A 7 -2.49 -4.25 16.92
C ILE A 7 -1.71 -3.06 17.45
N GLY A 8 -2.36 -2.19 18.22
CA GLY A 8 -1.74 -0.96 18.70
C GLY A 8 -2.75 0.06 19.20
N LYS A 9 -2.24 1.23 19.56
CA LYS A 9 -3.04 2.39 19.94
C LYS A 9 -2.91 3.50 18.90
N VAL A 10 -4.03 4.14 18.61
CA VAL A 10 -4.11 5.29 17.71
C VAL A 10 -4.65 6.51 18.44
N ASN A 11 -4.17 7.71 18.10
CA ASN A 11 -4.55 8.94 18.81
C ASN A 11 -5.31 9.89 17.88
N ARG A 12 -6.52 10.28 18.26
CA ARG A 12 -7.35 11.26 17.54
C ARG A 12 -7.80 12.34 18.51
N PHE A 13 -7.48 13.60 18.20
CA PHE A 13 -7.87 14.79 18.99
C PHE A 13 -7.58 14.69 20.50
N GLY A 14 -6.46 14.05 20.87
CA GLY A 14 -6.08 13.87 22.28
C GLY A 14 -6.75 12.70 22.99
N SER A 15 -7.62 11.96 22.31
CA SER A 15 -8.19 10.69 22.79
C SER A 15 -7.40 9.51 22.22
N GLU A 16 -7.12 8.53 23.06
CA GLU A 16 -6.37 7.32 22.71
C GLU A 16 -7.33 6.16 22.47
N TYR A 17 -7.16 5.46 21.35
CA TYR A 17 -8.01 4.37 20.92
C TYR A 17 -7.18 3.10 20.77
N SER A 18 -7.74 1.96 21.15
CA SER A 18 -7.11 0.65 20.98
C SER A 18 -7.64 -0.03 19.72
N VAL A 19 -6.71 -0.50 18.88
CA VAL A 19 -7.01 -1.18 17.63
C VAL A 19 -6.75 -2.67 17.80
N TYR A 20 -7.74 -3.48 17.46
CA TYR A 20 -7.70 -4.93 17.51
C TYR A 20 -7.96 -5.52 16.13
N LEU A 21 -7.20 -6.54 15.73
CA LEU A 21 -7.48 -7.36 14.57
C LEU A 21 -8.15 -8.63 15.06
N ASN A 22 -9.34 -8.94 14.58
CA ASN A 22 -9.90 -10.27 14.78
C ASN A 22 -9.31 -11.22 13.72
N PRO A 23 -8.45 -12.18 14.09
CA PRO A 23 -7.80 -13.06 13.13
C PRO A 23 -8.75 -14.06 12.47
N ALA A 24 -10.00 -14.21 12.97
CA ALA A 24 -10.98 -15.13 12.40
C ALA A 24 -11.69 -14.57 11.16
N ASP A 25 -11.93 -13.26 11.10
CA ASP A 25 -12.64 -12.58 10.03
C ASP A 25 -11.82 -11.46 9.35
N ASN A 26 -10.60 -11.23 9.86
CA ASN A 26 -9.68 -10.17 9.46
C ASN A 26 -10.30 -8.77 9.59
N GLN A 27 -11.25 -8.58 10.51
CA GLN A 27 -11.86 -7.28 10.80
C GLN A 27 -11.05 -6.52 11.84
N ILE A 28 -10.96 -5.20 11.64
CA ILE A 28 -10.34 -4.28 12.58
C ILE A 28 -11.43 -3.68 13.48
N ARG A 29 -11.26 -3.77 14.78
CA ARG A 29 -12.09 -3.10 15.78
C ARG A 29 -11.31 -1.98 16.42
N ILE A 30 -11.91 -0.81 16.53
CA ILE A 30 -11.32 0.30 17.28
C ILE A 30 -12.21 0.57 18.48
N THR A 31 -11.62 0.60 19.67
CA THR A 31 -12.31 1.00 20.90
C THR A 31 -11.71 2.30 21.43
N ASP A 32 -12.55 3.18 21.96
CA ASP A 32 -12.08 4.34 22.73
C ASP A 32 -11.50 3.94 24.10
N ASP A 33 -11.04 4.93 24.86
CA ASP A 33 -10.50 4.81 26.23
C ASP A 33 -11.55 4.34 27.25
N ARG A 34 -12.83 4.44 26.92
CA ARG A 34 -13.98 4.01 27.74
C ARG A 34 -14.50 2.63 27.32
N GLY A 35 -13.90 2.02 26.30
CA GLY A 35 -14.29 0.71 25.77
C GLY A 35 -15.46 0.75 24.78
N ASN A 36 -15.90 1.92 24.30
CA ASN A 36 -16.91 2.02 23.25
C ASN A 36 -16.29 1.70 21.90
N GLU A 37 -16.93 0.82 21.15
CA GLU A 37 -16.50 0.45 19.79
C GLU A 37 -16.92 1.53 18.78
N LEU A 38 -15.96 2.05 18.02
CA LEU A 38 -16.23 2.94 16.90
C LEU A 38 -16.85 2.15 15.74
N LYS A 39 -17.77 2.77 15.00
CA LYS A 39 -18.28 2.18 13.77
C LYS A 39 -17.23 2.36 12.68
N CYS A 40 -16.53 1.29 12.32
CA CYS A 40 -15.48 1.32 11.31
C CYS A 40 -15.86 0.48 10.10
N ASP A 41 -15.63 1.01 8.90
CA ASP A 41 -15.61 0.17 7.70
C ASP A 41 -14.18 -0.38 7.48
N THR A 42 -14.08 -1.71 7.53
CA THR A 42 -12.84 -2.47 7.27
C THR A 42 -12.95 -3.36 6.04
N LYS A 43 -14.04 -3.25 5.28
CA LYS A 43 -14.25 -4.06 4.08
C LYS A 43 -13.30 -3.63 2.96
N ASN A 44 -12.73 -2.43 3.07
CA ASN A 44 -11.68 -1.90 2.20
C ASN A 44 -10.26 -2.40 2.51
N THR A 45 -10.04 -3.14 3.61
CA THR A 45 -8.69 -3.61 4.01
C THR A 45 -8.47 -5.11 3.86
N LYS A 46 -9.37 -5.83 3.19
CA LYS A 46 -9.10 -7.25 2.88
C LYS A 46 -7.89 -7.34 1.95
N GLY A 47 -6.93 -8.17 2.37
CA GLY A 47 -5.60 -8.31 1.77
C GLY A 47 -5.63 -8.91 0.37
N ALA A 48 -4.42 -9.25 -0.12
CA ALA A 48 -4.04 -9.68 -1.47
C ALA A 48 -4.91 -10.74 -2.18
N GLU A 49 -5.90 -11.33 -1.53
CA GLU A 49 -6.86 -12.30 -2.08
C GLU A 49 -7.86 -11.65 -3.05
N ASP A 50 -8.14 -10.34 -2.90
CA ASP A 50 -9.00 -9.56 -3.80
C ASP A 50 -8.26 -9.01 -5.05
N ILE A 51 -6.97 -9.32 -5.26
CA ILE A 51 -6.20 -8.87 -6.46
C ILE A 51 -6.78 -9.45 -7.77
N LEU A 52 -7.56 -10.54 -7.68
CA LEU A 52 -8.22 -11.17 -8.82
C LEU A 52 -9.63 -10.60 -9.10
N GLU A 53 -10.17 -9.76 -8.22
CA GLU A 53 -11.38 -8.98 -8.53
C GLU A 53 -10.95 -7.65 -9.19
N PRO A 54 -11.62 -7.19 -10.26
CA PRO A 54 -11.33 -5.87 -10.82
C PRO A 54 -11.46 -4.82 -9.71
N PRO A 55 -10.59 -3.79 -9.66
CA PRO A 55 -10.61 -2.77 -8.61
C PRO A 55 -12.01 -2.17 -8.56
N ASN A 56 -12.79 -2.55 -7.56
CA ASN A 56 -14.16 -2.10 -7.49
C ASN A 56 -14.17 -0.70 -6.88
N GLN A 57 -14.02 0.30 -7.75
CA GLN A 57 -14.22 1.71 -7.40
C GLN A 57 -15.56 1.94 -6.65
N SER A 58 -16.51 1.01 -6.80
CA SER A 58 -17.78 0.96 -6.08
C SER A 58 -17.69 0.75 -4.57
N ARG A 59 -16.71 0.00 -4.00
CA ARG A 59 -16.67 -0.22 -2.53
C ARG A 59 -16.09 0.98 -1.78
N HIS A 60 -15.02 1.59 -2.30
CA HIS A 60 -14.48 2.83 -1.72
C HIS A 60 -15.56 3.92 -1.72
N GLY A 61 -16.25 4.13 -2.84
CA GLY A 61 -17.27 5.17 -2.94
C GLY A 61 -18.48 5.00 -2.00
N GLU A 62 -18.86 3.76 -1.66
CA GLU A 62 -19.93 3.52 -0.68
C GLU A 62 -19.44 3.84 0.74
N ALA A 63 -18.28 3.31 1.15
CA ALA A 63 -17.71 3.55 2.48
C ALA A 63 -17.40 5.04 2.71
N GLU A 64 -16.93 5.73 1.68
CA GLU A 64 -16.71 7.18 1.67
C GLU A 64 -18.01 7.96 1.92
N ARG A 65 -19.11 7.57 1.27
CA ARG A 65 -20.43 8.18 1.54
C ARG A 65 -20.89 7.94 2.97
N GLN A 66 -20.78 6.69 3.44
CA GLN A 66 -21.13 6.35 4.83
C GLN A 66 -20.33 7.16 5.84
N LEU A 67 -19.04 7.42 5.57
CA LEU A 67 -18.18 8.25 6.41
C LEU A 67 -18.63 9.72 6.38
N LEU A 68 -18.88 10.27 5.19
CA LEU A 68 -19.34 11.66 5.04
C LEU A 68 -20.72 11.90 5.64
N ASP A 69 -21.58 10.88 5.66
CA ASP A 69 -22.93 10.93 6.20
C ASP A 69 -22.98 10.55 7.70
N GLY A 70 -21.84 10.26 8.32
CA GLY A 70 -21.72 9.94 9.75
C GLY A 70 -22.27 8.56 10.15
N GLN A 71 -22.45 7.66 9.19
CA GLN A 71 -22.86 6.27 9.45
C GLN A 71 -21.70 5.41 9.97
N VAL A 72 -20.48 5.75 9.57
CA VAL A 72 -19.22 5.22 10.10
C VAL A 72 -18.34 6.38 10.58
N ASP A 73 -17.55 6.14 11.61
CA ASP A 73 -16.70 7.14 12.29
C ASP A 73 -15.27 7.18 11.74
N ALA A 74 -14.85 6.07 11.10
CA ALA A 74 -13.51 5.89 10.56
C ALA A 74 -13.50 4.89 9.38
N LEU A 75 -12.57 5.12 8.46
CA LEU A 75 -12.26 4.23 7.34
C LEU A 75 -10.83 3.71 7.51
N PHE A 76 -10.64 2.41 7.41
CA PHE A 76 -9.32 1.86 7.15
C PHE A 76 -9.14 1.67 5.65
N ASP A 77 -8.03 2.19 5.12
CA ASP A 77 -7.79 2.15 3.69
C ASP A 77 -6.30 2.05 3.36
N VAL A 78 -6.00 1.31 2.29
CA VAL A 78 -4.63 1.11 1.79
C VAL A 78 -4.56 1.66 0.37
N ARG A 79 -4.33 2.97 0.27
CA ARG A 79 -4.29 3.72 -1.00
C ARG A 79 -3.02 4.54 -1.15
N SER A 80 -2.76 4.98 -2.37
CA SER A 80 -1.77 6.03 -2.60
C SER A 80 -2.30 7.34 -2.02
N LEU A 81 -1.42 8.16 -1.45
CA LEU A 81 -1.77 9.54 -1.06
C LEU A 81 -2.19 10.40 -2.26
N ARG A 82 -1.88 9.96 -3.49
CA ARG A 82 -2.26 10.61 -4.75
C ARG A 82 -3.46 9.93 -5.43
N ASP A 83 -4.18 9.06 -4.72
CA ASP A 83 -5.39 8.44 -5.26
C ASP A 83 -6.49 9.50 -5.50
N PRO A 84 -7.05 9.60 -6.73
CA PRO A 84 -8.08 10.59 -7.03
C PRO A 84 -9.34 10.46 -6.16
N GLY A 85 -9.71 9.24 -5.77
CA GLY A 85 -10.86 9.00 -4.88
C GLY A 85 -10.60 9.55 -3.48
N LEU A 86 -9.41 9.33 -2.94
CA LEU A 86 -9.02 9.85 -1.62
C LEU A 86 -8.97 11.37 -1.61
N LEU A 87 -8.38 11.99 -2.64
CA LEU A 87 -8.33 13.45 -2.75
C LEU A 87 -9.73 14.05 -2.87
N ARG A 88 -10.59 13.44 -3.68
CA ARG A 88 -11.99 13.84 -3.80
C ARG A 88 -12.76 13.68 -2.50
N LEU A 89 -12.54 12.62 -1.73
CA LEU A 89 -13.12 12.45 -0.39
C LEU A 89 -12.76 13.63 0.53
N MET A 90 -11.49 14.06 0.52
CA MET A 90 -11.05 15.21 1.32
C MET A 90 -11.72 16.51 0.87
N GLU A 91 -11.85 16.72 -0.44
CA GLU A 91 -12.56 17.87 -1.01
C GLU A 91 -14.06 17.86 -0.62
N ASP A 92 -14.73 16.72 -0.79
CA ASP A 92 -16.14 16.54 -0.45
C ASP A 92 -16.37 16.73 1.06
N ALA A 93 -15.46 16.25 1.91
CA ALA A 93 -15.49 16.48 3.35
C ALA A 93 -15.38 17.97 3.69
N ALA A 94 -14.45 18.69 3.05
CA ALA A 94 -14.30 20.13 3.24
C ALA A 94 -15.56 20.90 2.81
N LEU A 95 -16.15 20.56 1.67
CA LEU A 95 -17.40 21.16 1.18
C LEU A 95 -18.58 20.90 2.12
N LYS A 96 -18.68 19.67 2.66
CA LYS A 96 -19.69 19.28 3.64
C LYS A 96 -19.38 19.75 5.07
N ARG A 97 -18.24 20.41 5.31
CA ARG A 97 -17.74 20.82 6.64
C ARG A 97 -17.60 19.64 7.62
N VAL A 98 -17.26 18.46 7.10
CA VAL A 98 -16.92 17.28 7.89
C VAL A 98 -15.44 17.33 8.21
N ALA A 99 -15.09 17.36 9.49
CA ALA A 99 -13.70 17.38 9.95
C ALA A 99 -13.08 15.97 9.84
N LEU A 100 -12.46 15.69 8.70
CA LEU A 100 -11.75 14.45 8.43
C LEU A 100 -10.24 14.65 8.64
N ASP A 101 -9.59 13.70 9.31
CA ASP A 101 -8.16 13.74 9.58
C ASP A 101 -7.58 12.31 9.53
N VAL A 102 -6.27 12.22 9.39
CA VAL A 102 -5.53 10.95 9.35
C VAL A 102 -5.17 10.52 10.75
N VAL A 103 -5.46 9.26 11.05
CA VAL A 103 -5.17 8.67 12.36
C VAL A 103 -3.75 8.06 12.35
N PRO A 104 -2.85 8.46 13.27
CA PRO A 104 -1.48 7.93 13.32
C PRO A 104 -1.45 6.48 13.78
N VAL A 105 -0.45 5.73 13.29
CA VAL A 105 -0.06 4.40 13.74
C VAL A 105 1.37 4.45 14.31
N PRO A 106 1.55 4.88 15.58
CA PRO A 106 2.87 5.04 16.19
C PRO A 106 3.66 3.72 16.29
N GLN A 107 2.96 2.59 16.34
CA GLN A 107 3.57 1.26 16.43
C GLN A 107 4.05 0.72 15.07
N ALA A 108 4.02 1.52 14.00
CA ALA A 108 4.49 1.11 12.68
C ALA A 108 5.87 0.42 12.70
N PRO A 109 6.90 0.90 13.43
CA PRO A 109 8.18 0.21 13.52
C PRO A 109 8.07 -1.21 14.12
N ALA A 110 7.20 -1.41 15.12
CA ALA A 110 6.98 -2.72 15.72
C ALA A 110 6.18 -3.66 14.81
N LEU A 111 5.26 -3.12 14.00
CA LEU A 111 4.48 -3.91 13.03
C LEU A 111 5.38 -4.49 11.94
N VAL A 112 6.35 -3.71 11.44
CA VAL A 112 7.31 -4.15 10.41
C VAL A 112 8.11 -5.36 10.89
N LEU A 113 8.50 -5.43 12.17
CA LEU A 113 9.23 -6.58 12.74
C LEU A 113 8.46 -7.89 12.63
N LYS A 114 7.12 -7.83 12.72
CA LYS A 114 6.24 -9.00 12.63
C LYS A 114 5.74 -9.26 11.21
N ARG A 115 5.75 -8.25 10.34
CA ARG A 115 5.16 -8.27 9.00
C ARG A 115 6.14 -7.70 7.97
N PRO A 116 7.04 -8.53 7.40
CA PRO A 116 8.10 -8.08 6.50
C PRO A 116 7.64 -7.38 5.21
N LEU A 117 6.36 -7.51 4.83
CA LEU A 117 5.77 -6.85 3.66
C LEU A 117 5.32 -5.41 3.95
N LEU A 118 5.37 -4.99 5.22
CA LEU A 118 5.08 -3.61 5.63
C LEU A 118 6.38 -2.81 5.72
N SER A 119 6.28 -1.53 5.41
CA SER A 119 7.29 -0.53 5.72
C SER A 119 6.72 0.49 6.69
N ALA A 120 7.54 0.97 7.63
CA ALA A 120 7.16 2.09 8.48
C ALA A 120 7.44 3.38 7.71
N GLU A 121 6.42 4.22 7.56
CA GLU A 121 6.47 5.42 6.74
C GLU A 121 5.81 6.60 7.46
N THR A 122 6.08 7.81 7.00
CA THR A 122 5.47 9.02 7.53
C THR A 122 4.64 9.70 6.45
N ILE A 123 3.37 9.95 6.75
CA ILE A 123 2.50 10.81 5.94
C ILE A 123 2.83 12.25 6.35
N ALA A 124 3.43 13.00 5.44
CA ALA A 124 3.85 14.37 5.70
C ALA A 124 2.67 15.32 5.97
N LEU A 125 2.90 16.35 6.77
CA LEU A 125 1.97 17.48 6.95
C LEU A 125 1.45 17.98 5.59
N GLY A 126 0.14 18.15 5.49
CA GLY A 126 -0.51 18.70 4.29
C GLY A 126 -0.54 17.78 3.07
N ALA A 127 -0.13 16.50 3.21
CA ALA A 127 -0.03 15.58 2.07
C ALA A 127 -1.35 15.33 1.31
N LEU A 128 -2.51 15.55 1.93
CA LEU A 128 -3.83 15.28 1.35
C LEU A 128 -4.60 16.55 0.96
N SER A 129 -4.29 17.69 1.55
CA SER A 129 -4.93 18.97 1.24
C SER A 129 -3.98 20.13 1.53
N GLY A 130 -3.83 21.02 0.55
CA GLY A 130 -3.01 22.24 0.68
C GLY A 130 -3.77 23.46 1.21
N ALA A 131 -5.10 23.53 1.04
CA ALA A 131 -5.89 24.68 1.49
C ALA A 131 -6.06 24.70 3.02
N THR A 132 -6.30 23.54 3.62
CA THR A 132 -6.17 23.29 5.05
C THR A 132 -5.23 22.11 5.20
N PRO A 133 -4.01 22.30 5.75
CA PRO A 133 -3.01 21.24 5.85
C PRO A 133 -3.59 20.00 6.53
N THR A 134 -3.85 18.96 5.74
CA THR A 134 -4.37 17.67 6.20
C THR A 134 -3.40 16.58 5.76
N PRO A 135 -2.80 15.81 6.68
CA PRO A 135 -2.87 15.98 8.13
C PRO A 135 -2.22 17.30 8.60
N SER A 136 -2.57 17.74 9.81
CA SER A 136 -2.06 18.98 10.42
C SER A 136 -0.63 18.88 10.97
N ARG A 137 -0.05 17.67 10.96
CA ARG A 137 1.31 17.32 11.38
C ARG A 137 1.77 16.10 10.61
N ASP A 138 3.05 15.76 10.74
CA ASP A 138 3.55 14.47 10.28
C ASP A 138 2.88 13.33 11.06
N VAL A 139 2.40 12.33 10.32
CA VAL A 139 1.63 11.21 10.87
C VAL A 139 2.39 9.91 10.59
N PRO A 140 2.93 9.21 11.63
CA PRO A 140 3.53 7.90 11.44
C PRO A 140 2.46 6.91 10.99
N SER A 141 2.78 6.08 10.01
CA SER A 141 1.88 5.09 9.43
C SER A 141 2.67 3.89 8.88
N VAL A 142 1.95 2.95 8.27
CA VAL A 142 2.53 1.82 7.55
C VAL A 142 2.24 1.95 6.05
N ALA A 143 3.17 1.50 5.22
CA ALA A 143 2.99 1.40 3.78
C ALA A 143 3.17 -0.05 3.32
N VAL A 144 2.64 -0.33 2.14
CA VAL A 144 2.82 -1.61 1.44
C VAL A 144 3.38 -1.36 0.05
N ASN A 145 4.28 -2.24 -0.38
CA ASN A 145 4.74 -2.27 -1.76
C ASN A 145 3.79 -3.11 -2.60
N ARG A 146 3.28 -2.54 -3.70
CA ARG A 146 2.47 -3.28 -4.67
C ARG A 146 3.38 -3.96 -5.69
N ILE A 147 3.14 -5.25 -5.91
CA ILE A 147 3.88 -6.06 -6.88
C ILE A 147 2.97 -6.51 -8.01
N LEU A 148 3.48 -6.46 -9.24
CA LEU A 148 2.79 -7.04 -10.39
C LEU A 148 3.29 -8.47 -10.59
N VAL A 149 2.39 -9.44 -10.46
CA VAL A 149 2.71 -10.86 -10.55
C VAL A 149 2.11 -11.43 -11.84
N ALA A 150 2.88 -12.29 -12.50
CA ALA A 150 2.44 -13.05 -13.66
C ALA A 150 2.72 -14.55 -13.45
N ARG A 151 1.92 -15.41 -14.07
CA ARG A 151 2.23 -16.84 -14.17
C ARG A 151 3.53 -17.02 -14.96
N ALA A 152 4.31 -18.06 -14.64
CA ALA A 152 5.63 -18.32 -15.22
C ALA A 152 5.69 -18.57 -16.75
N ARG A 153 4.55 -18.54 -17.46
CA ARG A 153 4.46 -18.81 -18.90
C ARG A 153 4.47 -17.49 -19.68
N ASN A 154 4.67 -17.58 -21.00
CA ASN A 154 4.61 -16.44 -21.92
C ASN A 154 5.68 -15.37 -21.62
N ALA A 155 6.96 -15.78 -21.62
CA ALA A 155 8.09 -14.88 -21.41
C ALA A 155 8.06 -13.66 -22.35
N ASP A 156 7.75 -13.86 -23.64
CA ASP A 156 7.72 -12.77 -24.62
C ASP A 156 6.65 -11.71 -24.31
N ALA A 157 5.46 -12.15 -23.90
CA ALA A 157 4.37 -11.23 -23.55
C ALA A 157 4.72 -10.41 -22.29
N VAL A 158 5.30 -11.06 -21.28
CA VAL A 158 5.74 -10.36 -20.06
C VAL A 158 6.91 -9.42 -20.35
N ARG A 159 7.83 -9.80 -21.24
CA ARG A 159 8.92 -8.93 -21.68
C ARG A 159 8.37 -7.67 -22.36
N ALA A 160 7.49 -7.84 -23.34
CA ALA A 160 6.85 -6.72 -24.04
C ALA A 160 6.06 -5.81 -23.09
N LEU A 161 5.32 -6.38 -22.13
CA LEU A 161 4.62 -5.60 -21.11
C LEU A 161 5.60 -4.81 -20.23
N THR A 162 6.69 -5.44 -19.80
CA THR A 162 7.73 -4.78 -18.99
C THR A 162 8.37 -3.63 -19.77
N GLU A 163 8.70 -3.86 -21.04
CA GLU A 163 9.23 -2.85 -21.96
C GLU A 163 8.29 -1.65 -22.09
N VAL A 164 7.01 -1.89 -22.39
CA VAL A 164 6.01 -0.82 -22.49
C VAL A 164 5.90 -0.02 -21.17
N MET A 165 5.85 -0.68 -20.02
CA MET A 165 5.71 0.00 -18.73
C MET A 165 6.92 0.89 -18.38
N PHE A 166 8.13 0.41 -18.63
CA PHE A 166 9.35 1.14 -18.25
C PHE A 166 9.73 2.22 -19.28
N GLU A 167 9.53 1.96 -20.56
CA GLU A 167 9.86 2.92 -21.63
C GLU A 167 8.83 4.04 -21.74
N ASN A 168 7.57 3.78 -21.40
CA ASN A 168 6.49 4.78 -21.42
C ASN A 168 6.14 5.30 -20.01
N ARG A 169 7.02 5.11 -19.03
CA ARG A 169 6.76 5.44 -17.61
C ARG A 169 6.30 6.88 -17.40
N LEU A 170 6.88 7.84 -18.14
CA LEU A 170 6.49 9.25 -18.04
C LEU A 170 5.06 9.49 -18.56
N ASP A 171 4.69 8.90 -19.71
CA ASP A 171 3.32 9.01 -20.23
C ASP A 171 2.30 8.33 -19.31
N LEU A 172 2.67 7.16 -18.77
CA LEU A 172 1.84 6.45 -17.80
C LEU A 172 1.68 7.24 -16.48
N ALA A 173 2.74 7.92 -16.02
CA ALA A 173 2.70 8.76 -14.82
C ALA A 173 1.72 9.94 -14.96
N MET A 174 1.51 10.46 -16.18
CA MET A 174 0.49 11.48 -16.44
C MET A 174 -0.94 10.93 -16.32
N ARG A 175 -1.13 9.62 -16.51
CA ARG A 175 -2.45 8.97 -16.49
C ARG A 175 -2.78 8.39 -15.11
N THR A 176 -1.77 7.91 -14.38
CA THR A 176 -1.95 7.35 -13.04
C THR A 176 -0.74 7.63 -12.15
N ALA A 177 -1.00 8.14 -10.95
CA ALA A 177 0.05 8.44 -9.98
C ALA A 177 0.86 7.20 -9.57
N LEU A 178 0.28 6.00 -9.68
CA LEU A 178 0.97 4.74 -9.38
C LEU A 178 2.10 4.44 -10.38
N ALA A 179 1.97 4.87 -11.64
CA ALA A 179 3.00 4.62 -12.65
C ALA A 179 4.32 5.35 -12.34
N ALA A 180 4.24 6.52 -11.70
CA ALA A 180 5.42 7.26 -11.25
C ALA A 180 6.21 6.53 -10.15
N ALA A 181 5.62 5.53 -9.49
CA ALA A 181 6.26 4.71 -8.47
C ALA A 181 6.73 3.34 -9.01
N VAL A 182 6.48 3.02 -10.29
CA VAL A 182 6.93 1.74 -10.88
C VAL A 182 8.45 1.71 -10.90
N SER A 183 9.02 0.64 -10.35
CA SER A 183 10.46 0.38 -10.28
C SER A 183 10.74 -1.10 -10.50
N ARG A 184 12.00 -1.43 -10.82
CA ARG A 184 12.44 -2.83 -10.82
C ARG A 184 12.27 -3.38 -9.40
N PRO A 185 11.76 -4.62 -9.23
CA PRO A 185 11.72 -5.25 -7.92
C PRO A 185 13.12 -5.32 -7.31
N ASP A 186 13.25 -4.84 -6.08
CA ASP A 186 14.49 -4.88 -5.31
C ASP A 186 14.56 -6.19 -4.51
N ASP A 187 15.74 -6.81 -4.43
CA ASP A 187 15.97 -8.00 -3.63
C ASP A 187 15.76 -7.71 -2.11
N ALA A 188 15.89 -6.45 -1.70
CA ALA A 188 15.62 -6.01 -0.33
C ALA A 188 14.11 -5.92 0.03
N SER A 189 13.21 -6.13 -0.93
CA SER A 189 11.75 -6.01 -0.72
C SER A 189 11.11 -7.14 0.09
N GLY A 190 11.90 -8.13 0.54
CA GLY A 190 11.40 -9.28 1.29
C GLY A 190 10.54 -10.24 0.45
N LEU A 191 10.49 -10.04 -0.87
CA LEU A 191 9.74 -10.89 -1.79
C LEU A 191 10.46 -12.22 -2.00
N THR A 192 9.78 -13.32 -1.69
CA THR A 192 10.28 -14.68 -1.98
C THR A 192 9.95 -15.13 -3.41
N ILE A 193 9.23 -14.30 -4.18
CA ILE A 193 8.77 -14.64 -5.53
C ILE A 193 9.89 -14.31 -6.53
N PRO A 194 10.34 -15.27 -7.35
CA PRO A 194 11.40 -15.03 -8.32
C PRO A 194 10.93 -14.09 -9.43
N LEU A 195 11.88 -13.31 -9.98
CA LEU A 195 11.62 -12.44 -11.11
C LEU A 195 11.22 -13.27 -12.34
N HIS A 196 10.13 -12.84 -13.01
CA HIS A 196 9.65 -13.53 -14.21
C HIS A 196 10.69 -13.50 -15.34
N GLN A 197 10.84 -14.62 -16.08
CA GLN A 197 11.86 -14.75 -17.13
C GLN A 197 11.81 -13.61 -18.17
N GLY A 198 10.62 -13.23 -18.62
CA GLY A 198 10.43 -12.10 -19.56
C GLY A 198 10.88 -10.75 -19.00
N ALA A 199 10.62 -10.49 -17.71
CA ALA A 199 11.09 -9.27 -17.05
C ALA A 199 12.62 -9.29 -16.86
N ALA A 200 13.19 -10.46 -16.51
CA ALA A 200 14.63 -10.63 -16.40
C ALA A 200 15.35 -10.40 -17.75
N GLN A 201 14.78 -10.87 -18.86
CA GLN A 201 15.29 -10.60 -20.21
C GLN A 201 15.32 -9.11 -20.53
N PHE A 202 14.28 -8.35 -20.14
CA PHE A 202 14.26 -6.90 -20.30
C PHE A 202 15.35 -6.21 -19.46
N PHE A 203 15.43 -6.52 -18.16
CA PHE A 203 16.37 -5.84 -17.26
C PHE A 203 17.84 -6.23 -17.47
N ASN A 204 18.11 -7.42 -18.00
CA ASN A 204 19.48 -7.90 -18.25
C ASN A 204 19.94 -7.63 -19.70
N ARG A 205 19.18 -6.85 -20.49
CA ARG A 205 19.51 -6.53 -21.90
C ARG A 205 20.89 -5.86 -22.08
N ASP A 206 21.33 -5.10 -21.08
CA ASP A 206 22.58 -4.33 -21.09
C ASP A 206 23.72 -5.00 -20.32
N GLN A 207 23.56 -6.23 -19.84
CA GLN A 207 24.68 -6.99 -19.25
C GLN A 207 25.48 -7.67 -20.36
N PRO A 208 26.71 -7.22 -20.68
CA PRO A 208 27.55 -7.94 -21.62
C PRO A 208 27.81 -9.35 -21.08
N SER A 209 27.56 -10.36 -21.91
CA SER A 209 27.91 -11.76 -21.63
C SER A 209 29.44 -11.93 -21.70
N PHE A 210 30.18 -11.36 -20.74
CA PHE A 210 31.65 -11.32 -20.81
C PHE A 210 32.36 -12.26 -19.81
N TRP A 211 31.64 -12.92 -18.91
CA TRP A 211 32.27 -13.80 -17.91
C TRP A 211 31.64 -15.20 -17.89
N LYS A 212 32.00 -16.03 -18.87
CA LYS A 212 32.28 -17.44 -18.58
C LYS A 212 33.80 -17.52 -18.46
N PRO A 213 34.40 -17.70 -17.26
CA PRO A 213 35.81 -18.04 -17.24
C PRO A 213 35.94 -19.37 -17.98
N ILE A 214 36.51 -19.31 -19.19
CA ILE A 214 37.01 -20.49 -19.87
C ILE A 214 38.08 -21.04 -18.93
N ARG A 215 37.72 -22.09 -18.21
CA ARG A 215 38.64 -22.84 -17.37
C ARG A 215 39.57 -23.61 -18.31
N ILE A 216 40.56 -22.93 -18.87
CA ILE A 216 41.71 -23.57 -19.48
C ILE A 216 42.44 -24.26 -18.31
N PRO A 217 42.64 -25.59 -18.33
CA PRO A 217 43.39 -26.26 -17.29
C PRO A 217 44.87 -25.92 -17.52
N LEU A 218 45.32 -24.81 -16.93
CA LEU A 218 46.75 -24.57 -16.80
C LEU A 218 47.25 -25.46 -15.68
N ALA A 219 47.85 -26.58 -16.09
CA ALA A 219 48.73 -27.38 -15.26
C ALA A 219 49.89 -26.49 -14.80
N CYS A 220 50.14 -26.47 -13.48
CA CYS A 220 51.33 -25.89 -12.91
C CYS A 220 52.58 -26.65 -13.39
N CYS A 221 53.60 -25.91 -13.82
CA CYS A 221 55.01 -26.17 -13.54
C CYS A 221 55.61 -24.85 -13.04
#